data_AF-A0A7C3SJE5-F1
#
_entry.id   AF-A0A7C3SJE5-F1
#
_cell.length_a   1.000
_cell.length_b   1.000
_cell.length_c   1.000
_cell.angle_alpha   90.00
_cell.angle_beta   90.00
_cell.angle_gamma   90.00
#
_symmetry.space_group_name_H-M   'P 1'
#
loop_
_entity.id
_entity.type
_entity.pdbx_description
1 polymer ?
#
loop_
_entity_poly.entity_id
_entity_poly.type
_entity_poly.pdbx_seq_one_letter_code
_entity_poly.pdbx_strand_id
1 'polypeptide(L)'
;MATNKRSGRQGKRDLYYAEAQSLYLAGKDLRELQEIYPVSRQTLQRWQREGQWEEKRRQVLVSPHWLGKALKGILREKTSRLLAKGDLTPGELDELTKLITLIERLGSHSWDIRSAALEVMERFSEFLRGWVKDREEIQRFSSWMQEFFRKLEDEEDHG
;
A
#
# COMPACT_ATOMS: atom_id res chain seq x y z
N MET A 1 13.50 22.83 -31.51
CA MET A 1 13.97 22.50 -30.15
C MET A 1 12.77 22.18 -29.27
N ALA A 2 12.51 20.91 -28.96
CA ALA A 2 11.40 20.49 -28.11
C ALA A 2 11.95 20.04 -26.76
N THR A 3 11.72 20.84 -25.72
CA THR A 3 12.25 20.59 -24.38
C THR A 3 11.46 19.52 -23.65
N ASN A 4 12.24 18.55 -23.17
CA ASN A 4 11.95 17.38 -22.38
C ASN A 4 11.13 17.69 -21.10
N LYS A 5 9.79 17.53 -21.15
CA LYS A 5 8.88 17.73 -20.00
C LYS A 5 8.55 16.46 -19.19
N ARG A 6 9.16 15.30 -19.49
CA ARG A 6 8.77 14.01 -18.88
C ARG A 6 9.48 13.68 -17.56
N SER A 7 10.65 14.26 -17.28
CA SER A 7 11.48 13.92 -16.11
C SER A 7 10.85 14.30 -14.74
N GLY A 8 10.17 15.45 -14.63
CA GLY A 8 9.57 15.87 -13.34
C GLY A 8 8.32 15.10 -12.91
N ARG A 9 7.68 14.35 -13.83
CA ARG A 9 6.41 13.67 -13.59
C ARG A 9 6.58 12.28 -12.97
N GLN A 10 7.70 11.62 -13.26
CA GLN A 10 8.07 10.34 -12.66
C GLN A 10 8.61 10.56 -11.24
N GLY A 11 9.50 11.54 -11.05
CA GLY A 11 10.08 11.82 -9.73
C GLY A 11 9.04 12.16 -8.65
N LYS A 12 8.02 12.98 -8.96
CA LYS A 12 6.95 13.26 -7.98
C LYS A 12 6.12 12.03 -7.63
N ARG A 13 5.93 11.11 -8.57
CA ARG A 13 5.20 9.87 -8.30
C ARG A 13 6.02 8.99 -7.36
N ASP A 14 7.30 8.80 -7.66
CA ASP A 14 8.18 7.95 -6.85
C ASP A 14 8.34 8.47 -5.41
N LEU A 15 8.30 9.80 -5.24
CA LEU A 15 8.46 10.46 -3.94
C LEU A 15 7.20 10.52 -3.07
N TYR A 16 6.00 10.55 -3.68
CA TYR A 16 4.77 10.89 -2.94
C TYR A 16 3.63 9.89 -3.14
N TYR A 17 3.69 9.00 -4.13
CA TYR A 17 2.57 8.15 -4.48
C TYR A 17 2.21 7.16 -3.38
N ALA A 18 3.21 6.47 -2.81
CA ALA A 18 2.98 5.45 -1.80
C ALA A 18 2.41 6.07 -0.51
N GLU A 19 2.95 7.20 -0.11
CA GLU A 19 2.52 7.97 1.06
C GLU A 19 1.13 8.57 0.87
N ALA A 20 0.87 9.19 -0.29
CA ALA A 20 -0.43 9.75 -0.60
C ALA A 20 -1.51 8.66 -0.66
N GLN A 21 -1.19 7.48 -1.21
CA GLN A 21 -2.07 6.33 -1.20
C GLN A 21 -2.34 5.87 0.24
N SER A 22 -1.31 5.72 1.07
CA SER A 22 -1.44 5.30 2.47
C SER A 22 -2.35 6.24 3.27
N LEU A 23 -2.15 7.55 3.17
CA LEU A 23 -3.01 8.55 3.82
C LEU A 23 -4.42 8.58 3.25
N TYR A 24 -4.58 8.36 1.95
CA TYR A 24 -5.90 8.19 1.36
C TYR A 24 -6.59 6.93 1.92
N LEU A 25 -5.92 5.79 2.02
CA LEU A 25 -6.53 4.59 2.62
C LEU A 25 -6.89 4.81 4.10
N ALA A 26 -6.15 5.67 4.79
CA ALA A 26 -6.43 6.10 6.17
C ALA A 26 -7.62 7.07 6.32
N GLY A 27 -8.26 7.47 5.22
CA GLY A 27 -9.49 8.29 5.25
C GLY A 27 -9.35 9.71 4.69
N LYS A 28 -8.12 10.23 4.49
CA LYS A 28 -7.93 11.59 3.97
C LYS A 28 -8.44 11.79 2.56
N ASP A 29 -9.09 12.90 2.30
CA ASP A 29 -9.56 13.23 0.95
C ASP A 29 -8.45 13.84 0.07
N LEU A 30 -8.71 13.96 -1.23
CA LEU A 30 -7.71 14.48 -2.18
C LEU A 30 -7.39 15.97 -1.99
N ARG A 31 -8.27 16.73 -1.31
CA ARG A 31 -8.02 18.15 -1.01
C ARG A 31 -7.01 18.23 0.14
N GLU A 32 -7.21 17.46 1.20
CA GLU A 32 -6.26 17.36 2.32
C GLU A 32 -4.87 16.90 1.84
N LEU A 33 -4.80 15.93 0.93
CA LEU A 33 -3.52 15.47 0.38
C LEU A 33 -2.79 16.52 -0.45
N GLN A 34 -3.52 17.43 -1.09
CA GLN A 34 -2.93 18.54 -1.85
C GLN A 34 -2.30 19.60 -0.94
N GLU A 35 -2.81 19.75 0.28
CA GLU A 35 -2.22 20.66 1.28
C GLU A 35 -0.94 20.08 1.86
N ILE A 36 -0.84 18.74 1.94
CA ILE A 36 0.30 18.03 2.51
C ILE A 36 1.45 17.88 1.50
N TYR A 37 1.14 17.59 0.23
CA TYR A 37 2.15 17.30 -0.79
C TYR A 37 2.14 18.34 -1.92
N PRO A 38 3.31 18.65 -2.52
CA PRO A 38 3.42 19.59 -3.65
C PRO A 38 2.98 18.94 -4.99
N VAL A 39 1.77 18.36 -4.99
CA VAL A 39 1.15 17.60 -6.07
C VAL A 39 -0.25 18.17 -6.34
N SER A 40 -0.56 18.44 -7.61
CA SER A 40 -1.86 19.02 -7.98
C SER A 40 -3.02 18.03 -7.80
N ARG A 41 -4.23 18.55 -7.53
CA ARG A 41 -5.46 17.73 -7.42
C ARG A 41 -5.69 16.82 -8.62
N GLN A 42 -5.45 17.32 -9.82
CA GLN A 42 -5.59 16.53 -11.05
C GLN A 42 -4.62 15.35 -11.10
N THR A 43 -3.41 15.52 -10.55
CA THR A 43 -2.42 14.44 -10.47
C THR A 43 -2.84 13.41 -9.42
N LEU A 44 -3.33 13.84 -8.26
CA LEU A 44 -3.86 12.96 -7.22
C LEU A 44 -5.09 12.18 -7.70
N GLN A 45 -6.05 12.82 -8.39
CA GLN A 45 -7.19 12.14 -9.01
C GLN A 45 -6.78 11.11 -10.07
N ARG A 46 -5.72 11.41 -10.83
CA ARG A 46 -5.15 10.46 -11.78
C ARG A 46 -4.55 9.25 -11.06
N TRP A 47 -3.76 9.46 -10.01
CA TRP A 47 -3.19 8.38 -9.20
C TRP A 47 -4.24 7.54 -8.49
N GLN A 48 -5.28 8.17 -7.95
CA GLN A 48 -6.42 7.50 -7.32
C GLN A 48 -7.11 6.54 -8.27
N ARG A 49 -7.38 6.97 -9.53
CA ARG A 49 -8.00 6.13 -10.56
C ARG A 49 -7.06 5.02 -11.03
N GLU A 50 -5.83 5.36 -11.40
CA GLU A 50 -4.84 4.38 -11.89
C GLU A 50 -4.50 3.32 -10.84
N GLY A 51 -4.46 3.72 -9.55
CA GLY A 51 -4.14 2.85 -8.44
C GLY A 51 -5.33 2.19 -7.78
N GLN A 52 -6.56 2.46 -8.23
CA GLN A 52 -7.82 1.97 -7.67
C GLN A 52 -7.95 2.22 -6.16
N TRP A 53 -7.63 3.43 -5.69
CA TRP A 53 -7.54 3.70 -4.25
C TRP A 53 -8.89 3.64 -3.53
N GLU A 54 -9.99 4.02 -4.20
CA GLU A 54 -11.36 3.90 -3.66
C GLU A 54 -11.71 2.45 -3.32
N GLU A 55 -11.46 1.54 -4.26
CA GLU A 55 -11.74 0.12 -4.08
C GLU A 55 -10.92 -0.45 -2.92
N LYS A 56 -9.63 -0.11 -2.89
CA LYS A 56 -8.73 -0.49 -1.80
C LYS A 56 -9.18 0.08 -0.45
N ARG A 57 -9.67 1.31 -0.41
CA ARG A 57 -10.19 1.95 0.81
C ARG A 57 -11.40 1.19 1.35
N ARG A 58 -12.32 0.75 0.48
CA ARG A 58 -13.48 -0.07 0.88
C ARG A 58 -13.05 -1.41 1.48
N GLN A 59 -11.95 -1.98 0.99
CA GLN A 59 -11.39 -3.26 1.45
C GLN A 59 -10.53 -3.15 2.73
N VAL A 60 -10.19 -1.93 3.21
CA VAL A 60 -9.39 -1.72 4.43
C VAL A 60 -10.00 -2.40 5.66
N LEU A 61 -11.33 -2.53 5.72
CA LEU A 61 -12.05 -3.13 6.85
C LEU A 61 -11.98 -4.67 6.88
N VAL A 62 -11.59 -5.31 5.78
CA VAL A 62 -11.64 -6.77 5.60
C VAL A 62 -10.30 -7.39 5.18
N SER A 63 -9.26 -6.57 4.93
CA SER A 63 -7.94 -7.05 4.51
C SER A 63 -6.82 -6.55 5.43
N PRO A 64 -6.07 -7.46 6.09
CA PRO A 64 -4.93 -7.11 6.94
C PRO A 64 -3.84 -6.29 6.23
N HIS A 65 -3.59 -6.56 4.94
CA HIS A 65 -2.61 -5.82 4.15
C HIS A 65 -3.00 -4.33 3.98
N TRP A 66 -4.24 -4.07 3.58
CA TRP A 66 -4.73 -2.70 3.36
C TRP A 66 -4.90 -1.94 4.68
N LEU A 67 -5.29 -2.64 5.74
CA LEU A 67 -5.28 -2.12 7.10
C LEU A 67 -3.88 -1.67 7.52
N GLY A 68 -2.85 -2.47 7.23
CA GLY A 68 -1.45 -2.11 7.51
C GLY A 68 -1.00 -0.85 6.77
N LYS A 69 -1.37 -0.71 5.49
CA LYS A 69 -1.07 0.51 4.72
C LYS A 69 -1.81 1.74 5.24
N ALA A 70 -3.08 1.61 5.65
CA ALA A 70 -3.81 2.71 6.25
C ALA A 70 -3.18 3.15 7.59
N LEU A 71 -2.86 2.20 8.46
CA LEU A 71 -2.26 2.47 9.78
C LEU A 71 -0.88 3.12 9.71
N LYS A 72 -0.04 2.72 8.74
CA LYS A 72 1.25 3.41 8.47
C LYS A 72 1.05 4.89 8.14
N GLY A 73 -0.01 5.23 7.43
CA GLY A 73 -0.36 6.61 7.09
C GLY A 73 -0.74 7.42 8.33
N ILE A 74 -1.62 6.85 9.17
CA ILE A 74 -2.04 7.48 10.44
C ILE A 74 -0.84 7.71 11.36
N LEU A 75 0.03 6.70 11.51
CA LEU A 75 1.23 6.79 12.33
C LEU A 75 2.14 7.92 11.85
N ARG A 76 2.46 7.95 10.54
CA ARG A 76 3.36 8.99 10.01
C ARG A 76 2.79 10.39 10.20
N GLU A 77 1.50 10.61 9.97
CA GLU A 77 0.87 11.92 10.17
C GLU A 77 0.88 12.33 11.65
N LYS A 78 0.53 11.42 12.57
CA LYS A 78 0.53 11.71 14.01
C LYS A 78 1.96 11.97 14.48
N THR A 79 2.92 11.11 14.19
CA THR A 79 4.34 11.30 14.56
C THR A 79 4.91 12.61 14.02
N SER A 80 4.60 12.99 12.78
CA SER A 80 5.09 14.25 12.21
C SER A 80 4.53 15.48 12.95
N ARG A 81 3.25 15.45 13.33
CA ARG A 81 2.64 16.52 14.13
C ARG A 81 3.23 16.61 15.53
N LEU A 82 3.52 15.47 16.15
CA LEU A 82 4.10 15.41 17.49
C LEU A 82 5.55 15.90 17.51
N LEU A 83 6.36 15.47 16.54
CA LEU A 83 7.74 15.96 16.39
C LEU A 83 7.79 17.47 16.15
N ALA A 84 6.82 18.03 15.43
CA ALA A 84 6.74 19.47 15.21
C ALA A 84 6.40 20.27 16.49
N LYS A 85 5.80 19.63 17.51
CA LYS A 85 5.42 20.29 18.77
C LYS A 85 6.49 20.24 19.87
N GLY A 86 7.50 19.38 19.73
CA GLY A 86 8.64 19.30 20.66
C GLY A 86 8.36 18.58 21.98
N ASP A 87 7.16 18.71 22.56
CA ASP A 87 6.74 18.04 23.80
C ASP A 87 5.45 17.23 23.60
N LEU A 88 5.42 16.00 24.13
CA LEU A 88 4.28 15.09 24.07
C LEU A 88 3.35 15.26 25.27
N THR A 89 2.07 15.54 25.01
CA THR A 89 1.04 15.53 26.05
C THR A 89 0.58 14.09 26.39
N PRO A 90 -0.06 13.85 27.56
CA PRO A 90 -0.60 12.54 27.91
C PRO A 90 -1.61 11.98 26.89
N GLY A 91 -2.43 12.85 26.27
CA GLY A 91 -3.35 12.44 25.21
C GLY A 91 -2.63 12.00 23.93
N GLU A 92 -1.52 12.67 23.59
CA GLU A 92 -0.69 12.29 22.44
C GLU A 92 0.09 10.98 22.70
N LEU A 93 0.45 10.71 23.95
CA LEU A 93 1.03 9.41 24.37
C LEU A 93 0.01 8.26 24.25
N ASP A 94 -1.25 8.49 24.64
CA ASP A 94 -2.35 7.52 24.45
C ASP A 94 -2.59 7.22 22.96
N GLU A 95 -2.56 8.25 22.11
CA GLU A 95 -2.66 8.06 20.67
C GLU A 95 -1.50 7.23 20.09
N LEU A 96 -0.26 7.48 20.52
CA LEU A 96 0.89 6.66 20.13
C LEU A 96 0.74 5.21 20.60
N THR A 97 0.24 5.01 21.82
CA THR A 97 0.01 3.68 22.40
C THR A 97 -1.03 2.92 21.59
N LYS A 98 -2.15 3.55 21.22
CA LYS A 98 -3.17 2.95 20.34
C LYS A 98 -2.60 2.57 18.98
N LEU A 99 -1.70 3.38 18.41
CA LEU A 99 -1.05 3.06 17.14
C LEU A 99 -0.09 1.88 17.27
N ILE A 100 0.69 1.80 18.36
CA ILE A 100 1.53 0.65 18.67
C ILE A 100 0.66 -0.60 18.80
N THR A 101 -0.46 -0.55 19.53
CA THR A 101 -1.40 -1.68 19.64
C THR A 101 -2.00 -2.08 18.31
N LEU A 102 -2.32 -1.14 17.42
CA LEU A 102 -2.81 -1.43 16.07
C LEU A 102 -1.74 -2.08 15.18
N ILE A 103 -0.47 -1.69 15.36
CA ILE A 103 0.70 -2.30 14.69
C ILE A 103 0.96 -3.71 15.24
N GLU A 104 0.89 -3.90 16.56
CA GLU A 104 1.02 -5.19 17.23
C GLU A 104 -0.12 -6.14 16.83
N ARG A 105 -1.35 -5.63 16.69
CA ARG A 105 -2.47 -6.39 16.12
C ARG A 105 -2.24 -6.79 14.67
N LEU A 106 -1.56 -5.95 13.90
CA LEU A 106 -1.12 -6.33 12.57
C LEU A 106 -0.10 -7.46 12.66
N GLY A 107 0.95 -7.28 13.47
CA GLY A 107 2.03 -8.27 13.65
C GLY A 107 1.55 -9.61 14.20
N SER A 108 0.56 -9.61 15.09
CA SER A 108 -0.03 -10.83 15.65
C SER A 108 -0.98 -11.56 14.70
N HIS A 109 -1.50 -10.86 13.69
CA HIS A 109 -2.25 -11.46 12.57
C HIS A 109 -1.38 -11.63 11.31
N SER A 110 -0.09 -11.27 11.34
CA SER A 110 0.78 -11.19 10.16
C SER A 110 2.15 -11.85 10.34
N TRP A 111 2.22 -13.00 11.02
CA TRP A 111 3.03 -14.09 10.46
C TRP A 111 2.16 -14.91 9.50
N ASP A 112 1.49 -14.20 8.60
CA ASP A 112 0.59 -14.73 7.61
C ASP A 112 1.45 -15.15 6.43
N ILE A 113 1.88 -16.42 6.46
CA ILE A 113 2.67 -17.09 5.42
C ILE A 113 2.09 -16.79 4.03
N ARG A 114 0.78 -16.61 3.94
CA ARG A 114 0.04 -16.21 2.73
C ARG A 114 0.48 -14.84 2.19
N SER A 115 0.57 -13.83 3.05
CA SER A 115 0.98 -12.48 2.66
C SER A 115 2.45 -12.44 2.22
N ALA A 116 3.32 -13.18 2.91
CA ALA A 116 4.72 -13.33 2.53
C ALA A 116 4.88 -14.11 1.20
N ALA A 117 4.09 -15.17 1.01
CA ALA A 117 4.09 -15.96 -0.22
C ALA A 117 3.61 -15.15 -1.43
N LEU A 118 2.54 -14.36 -1.28
CA LEU A 118 2.04 -13.48 -2.34
C LEU A 118 3.11 -12.44 -2.75
N GLU A 119 3.80 -11.83 -1.79
CA GLU A 119 4.82 -10.83 -2.07
C GLU A 119 6.04 -11.43 -2.79
N VAL A 120 6.49 -12.62 -2.37
CA VAL A 120 7.59 -13.34 -3.03
C VAL A 120 7.20 -13.73 -4.46
N MET A 121 5.96 -14.15 -4.69
CA MET A 121 5.50 -14.63 -5.99
C MET A 121 5.18 -13.50 -6.98
N GLU A 122 4.72 -12.33 -6.51
CA GLU A 122 4.58 -11.16 -7.37
C GLU A 122 5.95 -10.68 -7.87
N ARG A 123 6.95 -10.63 -6.98
CA ARG A 123 8.34 -10.36 -7.35
C ARG A 123 8.92 -11.40 -8.32
N PHE A 124 8.60 -12.67 -8.12
CA PHE A 124 9.02 -13.73 -9.03
C PHE A 124 8.35 -13.62 -10.42
N SER A 125 7.07 -13.25 -10.46
CA SER A 125 6.34 -13.02 -11.70
C SER A 125 6.91 -11.85 -12.51
N GLU A 126 7.33 -10.78 -11.83
CA GLU A 126 8.02 -9.66 -12.46
C GLU A 126 9.40 -10.05 -12.99
N PHE A 127 10.16 -10.85 -12.23
CA PHE A 127 11.43 -11.42 -12.67
C PHE A 127 11.26 -12.26 -13.95
N LEU A 128 10.27 -13.17 -13.97
CA LEU A 128 10.00 -14.03 -15.12
C LEU A 128 9.62 -13.24 -16.36
N ARG A 129 8.84 -12.16 -16.24
CA ARG A 129 8.51 -11.27 -17.38
C ARG A 129 9.74 -10.59 -17.99
N GLY A 130 10.82 -10.44 -17.22
CA GLY A 130 12.10 -9.92 -17.72
C GLY A 130 12.95 -10.97 -18.44
N TRP A 131 12.73 -12.25 -18.17
CA TRP A 131 13.58 -13.36 -18.64
C TRP A 131 12.91 -14.20 -19.74
N VAL A 132 11.62 -14.48 -19.60
CA VAL A 132 10.82 -15.26 -20.54
C VAL A 132 10.14 -14.31 -21.51
N LYS A 133 10.39 -14.48 -22.81
CA LYS A 133 9.78 -13.66 -23.88
C LYS A 133 8.54 -14.30 -24.50
N ASP A 134 8.34 -15.59 -24.24
CA ASP A 134 7.17 -16.31 -24.71
C ASP A 134 5.95 -16.00 -23.81
N ARG A 135 4.89 -15.49 -24.43
CA ARG A 135 3.66 -15.13 -23.74
C ARG A 135 2.85 -16.34 -23.28
N GLU A 136 2.91 -17.45 -24.01
CA GLU A 136 2.17 -18.66 -23.62
C GLU A 136 2.78 -19.29 -22.37
N GLU A 137 4.11 -19.24 -22.24
CA GLU A 137 4.83 -19.76 -21.08
C GLU A 137 4.57 -18.92 -19.82
N ILE A 138 4.54 -17.59 -19.94
CA ILE A 138 4.14 -16.68 -18.85
C ILE A 138 2.69 -16.95 -18.41
N GLN A 139 1.79 -17.20 -19.35
CA GLN A 139 0.39 -17.52 -19.03
C GLN A 139 0.27 -18.85 -18.30
N ARG A 140 0.98 -19.90 -18.75
CA ARG A 140 1.01 -21.20 -18.05
C ARG A 140 1.53 -21.07 -16.61
N PHE A 141 2.63 -20.34 -16.41
CA PHE A 141 3.15 -20.08 -15.07
C PHE A 141 2.12 -19.36 -14.19
N SER A 142 1.46 -18.34 -14.74
CA SER A 142 0.40 -17.61 -14.03
C SER A 142 -0.75 -18.52 -13.62
N SER A 143 -1.18 -19.42 -14.52
CA SER A 143 -2.25 -20.38 -14.25
C SER A 143 -1.86 -21.42 -13.20
N TRP A 144 -0.63 -21.95 -13.22
CA TRP A 144 -0.16 -22.89 -12.21
C TRP A 144 -0.06 -22.27 -10.82
N MET A 145 0.37 -21.00 -10.75
CA MET A 145 0.38 -20.26 -9.48
C MET A 145 -1.03 -20.08 -8.94
N GLN A 146 -2.01 -19.71 -9.77
CA GLN A 146 -3.41 -19.57 -9.35
C GLN A 146 -4.00 -20.89 -8.84
N GLU A 147 -3.71 -22.00 -9.52
CA GLU A 147 -4.13 -23.35 -9.09
C GLU A 147 -3.49 -23.79 -7.77
N PHE A 148 -2.21 -23.51 -7.59
CA PHE A 148 -1.51 -23.79 -6.34
C PHE A 148 -2.15 -23.05 -5.15
N PHE A 149 -2.53 -21.78 -5.34
CA PHE A 149 -3.23 -21.01 -4.31
C PHE A 149 -4.63 -21.56 -4.02
N ARG A 150 -5.41 -21.90 -5.05
CA ARG A 150 -6.75 -22.48 -4.84
C ARG A 150 -6.68 -23.76 -4.00
N LYS A 151 -5.68 -24.61 -4.24
CA LYS A 151 -5.48 -25.82 -3.43
C LYS A 151 -5.09 -25.56 -1.98
N LEU A 152 -4.22 -24.57 -1.74
CA LEU A 152 -3.88 -24.19 -0.37
C LEU A 152 -5.09 -23.60 0.37
N GLU A 153 -5.98 -22.90 -0.33
CA GLU A 153 -7.23 -22.38 0.21
C GLU A 153 -8.21 -23.51 0.57
N ASP A 154 -8.36 -24.52 -0.31
CA ASP A 154 -9.22 -25.69 -0.07
C ASP A 154 -8.73 -26.57 1.10
N GLU A 155 -7.42 -26.58 1.40
CA GLU A 155 -6.83 -27.36 2.50
C GLU A 155 -6.97 -26.68 3.87
N GLU A 156 -7.06 -25.34 3.94
CA GLU A 156 -7.25 -24.59 5.19
C GLU A 156 -8.71 -24.55 5.67
N ASP A 157 -9.70 -24.67 4.77
CA ASP A 157 -11.14 -24.69 5.13
C ASP A 157 -11.63 -26.05 5.69
N HIS A 158 -10.75 -27.05 5.72
CA HIS A 158 -11.06 -28.42 6.18
C HIS A 158 -10.19 -28.91 7.36
N GLY A 159 -9.36 -28.04 7.96
CA GLY A 159 -8.52 -28.33 9.14
C GLY A 159 -8.92 -27.52 10.36
#